data_AF-A0A6N9UIN4-F1
#
_entry.id   AF-A0A6N9UIN4-F1
#
_cell.length_a   1.000
_cell.length_b   1.000
_cell.length_c   1.000
_cell.angle_alpha   90.00
_cell.angle_beta   90.00
_cell.angle_gamma   90.00
#
_symmetry.space_group_name_H-M   'P 1'
#
loop_
_entity.id
_entity.type
_entity.pdbx_description
1 polymer ?
#
loop_
_entity_poly.entity_id
_entity_poly.type
_entity_poly.pdbx_seq_one_letter_code
_entity_poly.pdbx_strand_id
1 'polypeptide(L)'
;MDQYAPVSETSIGYDVFSPLWGILELAAVASSGVESLQQVSLSRFVADNRDGLDDLLESVRRVGNFSDETLRIFEEQGGWNVERQVTAEYLMMYSGCIESYPPDTGDPAVLRHMVQMGSDLQLALFMHALVSAAAVRGPGVKPASALIASAVRNGSSLLGIRDARAAADVFRMWRVKFLPDILRPDAPVRAGFKDTVREYERALGGLVDPGHGDESATR
;
A
#
# COMPACT_ATOMS: atom_id res chain seq x y z
N MET A 1 7.81 -14.66 28.92
CA MET A 1 8.50 -13.36 28.98
C MET A 1 8.87 -13.06 27.54
N ASP A 2 7.96 -12.40 26.82
CA ASP A 2 8.08 -12.22 25.37
C ASP A 2 9.13 -11.14 25.07
N GLN A 3 10.37 -11.57 24.81
CA GLN A 3 11.44 -10.71 24.35
C GLN A 3 11.30 -10.47 22.84
N TYR A 4 10.30 -9.68 22.43
CA TYR A 4 10.39 -8.98 21.16
C TYR A 4 11.18 -7.69 21.40
N ALA A 5 12.23 -7.46 20.61
CA ALA A 5 12.91 -6.18 20.60
C ALA A 5 11.89 -5.08 20.26
N PRO A 6 11.96 -3.90 20.92
CA PRO A 6 11.07 -2.80 20.60
C PRO A 6 11.22 -2.43 19.12
N VAL A 7 10.12 -2.47 18.37
CA VAL A 7 10.11 -2.08 16.96
C VAL A 7 10.28 -0.57 16.89
N SER A 8 11.32 -0.10 16.19
CA SER A 8 11.55 1.33 16.03
C SER A 8 10.51 1.96 15.11
N GLU A 9 10.16 3.22 15.37
CA GLU A 9 9.24 3.99 14.52
C GLU A 9 9.74 4.04 13.08
N THR A 10 11.05 4.28 12.91
CA THR A 10 11.73 4.28 11.62
C THR A 10 11.54 2.98 10.84
N SER A 11 11.66 1.81 11.50
CA SER A 11 11.46 0.52 10.84
C SER A 11 10.03 0.38 10.32
N ILE A 12 9.04 0.78 11.13
CA ILE A 12 7.62 0.76 10.73
C ILE A 12 7.38 1.75 9.58
N GLY A 13 8.06 2.92 9.62
CA GLY A 13 8.04 3.89 8.54
C GLY A 13 8.49 3.28 7.21
N TYR A 14 9.64 2.60 7.17
CA TYR A 14 10.12 1.92 5.97
C TYR A 14 9.14 0.86 5.45
N ASP A 15 8.53 0.08 6.34
CA ASP A 15 7.54 -0.94 5.95
C ASP A 15 6.33 -0.32 5.23
N VAL A 16 5.92 0.90 5.63
CA VAL A 16 4.82 1.63 5.00
C VAL A 16 5.27 2.39 3.73
N PHE A 17 6.45 3.00 3.76
CA PHE A 17 6.96 3.81 2.65
C PHE A 17 7.42 2.97 1.46
N SER A 18 7.94 1.76 1.70
CA SER A 18 8.40 0.86 0.64
C SER A 18 7.31 0.58 -0.42
N PRO A 19 6.10 0.09 -0.07
CA PRO A 19 5.05 -0.09 -1.06
C PRO A 19 4.52 1.23 -1.62
N LEU A 20 4.59 2.33 -0.87
CA LEU A 20 4.19 3.65 -1.36
C LEU A 20 5.13 4.18 -2.46
N TRP A 21 6.44 3.96 -2.36
CA TRP A 21 7.38 4.26 -3.44
C TRP A 21 7.07 3.43 -4.69
N GLY A 22 6.74 2.15 -4.51
CA GLY A 22 6.28 1.29 -5.60
C GLY A 22 5.02 1.83 -6.28
N ILE A 23 4.03 2.28 -5.50
CA ILE A 23 2.81 2.92 -6.01
C ILE A 23 3.15 4.15 -6.86
N LEU A 24 4.05 5.02 -6.41
CA LEU A 24 4.42 6.23 -7.15
C LEU A 24 5.10 5.92 -8.50
N GLU A 25 6.02 4.96 -8.52
CA GLU A 25 6.70 4.57 -9.76
C GLU A 25 5.74 3.91 -10.76
N LEU A 26 4.91 2.99 -10.29
CA LEU A 26 3.88 2.33 -11.11
C LEU A 26 2.86 3.34 -11.64
N ALA A 27 2.44 4.30 -10.81
CA ALA A 27 1.52 5.36 -11.18
C ALA A 27 2.12 6.30 -12.24
N ALA A 28 3.41 6.64 -12.12
CA ALA A 28 4.10 7.43 -13.14
C ALA A 28 4.11 6.71 -14.50
N VAL A 29 4.38 5.40 -14.52
CA VAL A 29 4.32 4.58 -15.74
C VAL A 29 2.88 4.46 -16.28
N ALA A 30 1.89 4.25 -15.41
CA ALA A 30 0.49 4.20 -15.81
C ALA A 30 0.04 5.52 -16.45
N SER A 31 0.46 6.65 -15.87
CA SER A 31 0.10 7.99 -16.34
C SER A 31 0.74 8.36 -17.69
N SER A 32 1.89 7.76 -18.04
CA SER A 32 2.54 7.97 -19.34
C SER A 32 1.93 7.16 -20.49
N GLY A 33 0.90 6.34 -20.22
CA GLY A 33 0.23 5.51 -21.24
C GLY A 33 0.83 4.13 -21.43
N VAL A 34 1.88 3.78 -20.68
CA VAL A 34 2.48 2.43 -20.67
C VAL A 34 3.03 2.00 -22.04
N GLU A 35 3.54 2.97 -22.82
CA GLU A 35 4.13 2.72 -24.13
C GLU A 35 5.65 2.50 -24.07
N SER A 36 6.34 3.24 -23.20
CA SER A 36 7.79 3.18 -23.02
C SER A 36 8.23 3.81 -21.69
N LEU A 37 9.28 3.27 -21.08
CA LEU A 37 9.89 3.86 -19.89
C LEU A 37 10.64 5.17 -20.16
N GLN A 38 11.07 5.41 -21.41
CA GLN A 38 11.85 6.60 -21.75
C GLN A 38 11.08 7.91 -21.59
N GLN A 39 9.74 7.85 -21.63
CA GLN A 39 8.87 9.01 -21.50
C GLN A 39 8.38 9.22 -20.06
N VAL A 40 8.74 8.33 -19.13
CA VAL A 40 8.28 8.39 -17.74
C VAL A 40 9.10 9.42 -16.97
N SER A 41 8.40 10.37 -16.35
CA SER A 41 9.00 11.35 -15.44
C SER A 41 8.32 11.25 -14.08
N LEU A 42 9.00 10.64 -13.12
CA LEU A 42 8.50 10.47 -11.75
C LEU A 42 8.33 11.83 -11.05
N SER A 43 9.32 12.72 -11.16
CA SER A 43 9.28 14.05 -10.56
C SER A 43 8.13 14.91 -11.11
N ARG A 44 7.86 14.82 -12.41
CA ARG A 44 6.70 15.50 -13.02
C ARG A 44 5.39 14.90 -12.53
N PHE A 45 5.25 13.56 -12.54
CA PHE A 45 4.06 12.90 -12.04
C PHE A 45 3.73 13.32 -10.60
N VAL A 46 4.75 13.35 -9.73
CA VAL A 46 4.61 13.82 -8.36
C VAL A 46 4.15 15.27 -8.31
N ALA A 47 4.82 16.17 -9.05
CA ALA A 47 4.48 17.58 -9.04
C ALA A 47 3.02 17.81 -9.46
N ASP A 48 2.57 17.07 -10.47
CA ASP A 48 1.19 17.13 -10.98
C ASP A 48 0.15 16.53 -10.00
N ASN A 49 0.59 15.74 -9.02
CA ASN A 49 -0.28 15.06 -8.04
C ASN A 49 0.02 15.45 -6.57
N ARG A 50 0.70 16.59 -6.33
CA ARG A 50 1.23 16.95 -5.01
C ARG A 50 0.16 17.00 -3.92
N ASP A 51 -0.96 17.66 -4.18
CA ASP A 51 -2.05 17.80 -3.19
C ASP A 51 -2.59 16.43 -2.74
N GLY A 52 -2.81 15.53 -3.69
CA GLY A 52 -3.29 14.17 -3.40
C GLY A 52 -2.26 13.31 -2.66
N LEU A 53 -0.97 13.52 -2.94
CA LEU A 53 0.12 12.87 -2.21
C LEU A 53 0.24 13.41 -0.78
N ASP A 54 0.09 14.71 -0.57
CA ASP A 54 0.11 15.33 0.76
C ASP A 54 -1.05 14.81 1.64
N ASP A 55 -2.26 14.72 1.09
CA ASP A 55 -3.41 14.12 1.78
C ASP A 55 -3.20 12.64 2.14
N LEU A 56 -2.55 11.89 1.24
CA LEU A 56 -2.18 10.49 1.47
C LEU A 56 -1.14 10.37 2.59
N LEU A 57 -0.10 11.20 2.58
CA LEU A 57 0.96 11.20 3.58
C LEU A 57 0.44 11.63 4.96
N GLU A 58 -0.49 12.58 5.02
CA GLU A 58 -1.14 12.94 6.27
C GLU A 58 -2.00 11.78 6.81
N SER A 59 -2.68 11.03 5.93
CA SER A 59 -3.39 9.82 6.35
C SER A 59 -2.41 8.77 6.91
N VAL A 60 -1.28 8.54 6.24
CA VAL A 60 -0.21 7.64 6.71
C VAL A 60 0.32 8.08 8.07
N ARG A 61 0.61 9.37 8.24
CA ARG A 61 1.06 9.98 9.51
C ARG A 61 0.12 9.63 10.65
N ARG A 62 -1.18 9.87 10.45
CA ARG A 62 -2.21 9.66 11.46
C ARG A 62 -2.43 8.18 11.77
N VAL A 63 -2.28 7.29 10.79
CA VAL A 63 -2.40 5.83 10.99
C VAL A 63 -1.25 5.31 11.85
N GLY A 64 -0.01 5.68 11.54
CA GLY A 64 1.19 5.20 12.24
C GLY A 64 1.60 6.02 13.46
N ASN A 65 0.92 7.16 13.71
CA ASN A 65 1.36 8.20 14.64
C ASN A 65 2.86 8.51 14.42
N PHE A 66 3.20 8.81 13.17
CA PHE A 66 4.56 9.09 12.75
C PHE A 66 4.93 10.55 13.03
N SER A 67 6.16 10.74 13.47
CA SER A 67 6.84 12.02 13.61
C SER A 67 7.16 12.63 12.25
N ASP A 68 7.38 13.96 12.24
CA ASP A 68 7.86 14.68 11.07
C ASP A 68 9.22 14.13 10.58
N GLU A 69 10.08 13.72 11.51
CA GLU A 69 11.37 13.10 11.18
C GLU A 69 11.20 11.80 10.40
N THR A 70 10.25 10.93 10.80
CA THR A 70 9.98 9.70 10.07
C THR A 70 9.36 10.00 8.71
N LEU A 71 8.45 10.96 8.60
CA LEU A 71 7.90 11.36 7.29
C LEU A 71 8.96 11.91 6.34
N ARG A 72 9.98 12.62 6.85
CA ARG A 72 11.08 13.11 6.00
C ARG A 72 11.85 11.98 5.33
N ILE A 73 11.92 10.79 5.93
CA ILE A 73 12.53 9.61 5.28
C ILE A 73 11.85 9.31 3.95
N PHE A 74 10.52 9.42 3.90
CA PHE A 74 9.77 9.22 2.66
C PHE A 74 10.22 10.18 1.58
N GLU A 75 10.33 11.47 1.91
CA GLU A 75 10.73 12.53 0.96
C GLU A 75 12.19 12.42 0.52
N GLU A 76 13.10 12.13 1.46
CA GLU A 76 14.54 12.16 1.23
C GLU A 76 15.06 10.90 0.53
N GLN A 77 14.50 9.73 0.83
CA GLN A 77 15.05 8.45 0.35
C GLN A 77 14.36 7.88 -0.86
N GLY A 78 13.09 8.21 -1.09
CA GLY A 78 12.34 7.65 -2.21
C GLY A 78 12.80 8.18 -3.57
N GLY A 79 13.54 9.29 -3.62
CA GLY A 79 14.07 9.86 -4.86
C GLY A 79 12.99 10.28 -5.87
N TRP A 80 11.75 10.46 -5.41
CA TRP A 80 10.60 10.78 -6.25
C TRP A 80 10.52 12.28 -6.61
N ASN A 81 11.23 13.13 -5.87
CA ASN A 81 11.36 14.57 -6.11
C ASN A 81 12.59 14.96 -6.94
N VAL A 82 13.38 13.98 -7.39
CA VAL A 82 14.55 14.20 -8.24
C VAL A 82 14.34 13.53 -9.59
N GLU A 83 15.14 13.89 -10.61
CA GLU A 83 15.08 13.29 -11.96
C GLU A 83 15.62 11.85 -11.99
N ARG A 84 15.12 10.98 -11.10
CA ARG A 84 15.43 9.56 -11.11
C ARG A 84 14.63 8.88 -12.21
N GLN A 85 15.31 8.05 -13.00
CA GLN A 85 14.64 7.21 -13.99
C GLN A 85 13.92 6.05 -13.30
N VAL A 86 12.70 5.76 -13.76
CA VAL A 86 12.03 4.49 -13.46
C VAL A 86 12.68 3.42 -14.33
N THR A 87 13.18 2.35 -13.71
CA THR A 87 13.92 1.30 -14.42
C THR A 87 13.12 0.01 -14.50
N ALA A 88 13.49 -0.85 -15.45
CA ALA A 88 12.89 -2.16 -15.63
C ALA A 88 13.05 -3.04 -14.37
N GLU A 89 14.18 -2.94 -13.67
CA GLU A 89 14.49 -3.69 -12.46
C GLU A 89 13.57 -3.30 -11.30
N TYR A 90 13.31 -2.00 -11.11
CA TYR A 90 12.37 -1.54 -10.09
C TYR A 90 10.95 -2.00 -10.38
N LEU A 91 10.49 -1.90 -11.64
CA LEU A 91 9.17 -2.41 -12.02
C LEU A 91 9.07 -3.92 -11.84
N MET A 92 10.12 -4.68 -12.14
CA MET A 92 10.15 -6.12 -11.91
C MET A 92 10.04 -6.44 -10.42
N MET A 93 10.79 -5.73 -9.56
CA MET A 93 10.69 -5.87 -8.12
C MET A 93 9.28 -5.57 -7.60
N TYR A 94 8.68 -4.44 -8.00
CA TYR A 94 7.36 -4.04 -7.54
C TYR A 94 6.21 -4.89 -8.11
N SER A 95 6.41 -5.53 -9.27
CA SER A 95 5.44 -6.47 -9.87
C SER A 95 5.61 -7.90 -9.37
N GLY A 96 6.52 -8.14 -8.42
CA GLY A 96 6.75 -9.47 -7.85
C GLY A 96 7.42 -10.44 -8.83
N CYS A 97 8.23 -9.92 -9.75
CA CYS A 97 8.93 -10.68 -10.78
C CYS A 97 7.98 -11.55 -11.63
N ILE A 98 6.81 -11.02 -11.97
CA ILE A 98 5.81 -11.72 -12.79
C ILE A 98 6.32 -12.01 -14.21
N GLU A 99 7.23 -11.18 -14.71
CA GLU A 99 7.89 -11.33 -16.01
C GLU A 99 9.28 -11.97 -15.89
N SER A 100 9.76 -12.54 -16.99
CA SER A 100 11.11 -13.12 -17.07
C SER A 100 12.20 -12.04 -17.00
N TYR A 101 13.39 -12.39 -16.51
CA TYR A 101 14.52 -11.46 -16.44
C TYR A 101 15.48 -11.63 -17.63
N PRO A 102 15.88 -10.54 -18.31
CA PRO A 102 15.36 -9.17 -18.18
C PRO A 102 13.95 -9.05 -18.79
N PRO A 103 13.05 -8.23 -18.23
CA PRO A 103 11.73 -8.04 -18.81
C PRO A 103 11.84 -7.24 -20.11
N ASP A 104 11.04 -7.59 -21.12
CA ASP A 104 10.96 -6.83 -22.37
C ASP A 104 10.08 -5.59 -22.20
N THR A 105 10.61 -4.57 -21.52
CA THR A 105 9.92 -3.29 -21.30
C THR A 105 9.77 -2.47 -22.58
N GLY A 106 10.25 -2.97 -23.73
CA GLY A 106 9.95 -2.41 -25.05
C GLY A 106 8.59 -2.86 -25.58
N ASP A 107 8.03 -3.95 -25.05
CA ASP A 107 6.67 -4.40 -25.36
C ASP A 107 5.65 -3.74 -24.41
N PRO A 108 4.72 -2.92 -24.91
CA PRO A 108 3.66 -2.32 -24.10
C PRO A 108 2.76 -3.33 -23.40
N ALA A 109 2.61 -4.55 -23.92
CA ALA A 109 1.84 -5.60 -23.27
C ALA A 109 2.52 -6.08 -21.98
N VAL A 110 3.84 -6.28 -22.02
CA VAL A 110 4.67 -6.63 -20.86
C VAL A 110 4.61 -5.51 -19.82
N LEU A 111 4.80 -4.25 -20.24
CA LEU A 111 4.70 -3.10 -19.33
C LEU A 111 3.31 -2.99 -18.68
N ARG A 112 2.22 -3.14 -19.45
CA ARG A 112 0.85 -3.11 -18.89
C ARG A 112 0.63 -4.21 -17.87
N HIS A 113 1.11 -5.42 -18.15
CA HIS A 113 0.97 -6.55 -17.24
C HIS A 113 1.76 -6.34 -15.95
N MET A 114 3.00 -5.86 -16.04
CA MET A 114 3.82 -5.50 -14.87
C MET A 114 3.17 -4.39 -14.04
N VAL A 115 2.65 -3.33 -14.68
CA VAL A 115 1.97 -2.23 -14.00
C VAL A 115 0.70 -2.72 -13.28
N GLN A 116 -0.11 -3.55 -13.95
CA GLN A 116 -1.32 -4.11 -13.35
C GLN A 116 -0.99 -4.99 -12.14
N MET A 117 -0.08 -5.96 -12.31
CA MET A 117 0.31 -6.85 -11.22
C MET A 117 0.98 -6.09 -10.07
N GLY A 118 1.84 -5.13 -10.40
CA GLY A 118 2.49 -4.26 -9.42
C GLY A 118 1.48 -3.43 -8.64
N SER A 119 0.47 -2.86 -9.30
CA SER A 119 -0.56 -2.05 -8.66
C SER A 119 -1.29 -2.84 -7.58
N ASP A 120 -1.78 -4.03 -7.93
CA ASP A 120 -2.47 -4.94 -7.00
C ASP A 120 -1.57 -5.35 -5.83
N LEU A 121 -0.32 -5.72 -6.14
CA LEU A 121 0.66 -6.18 -5.16
C LEU A 121 1.03 -5.07 -4.16
N GLN A 122 1.38 -3.88 -4.66
CA GLN A 122 1.82 -2.76 -3.84
C GLN A 122 0.66 -2.18 -3.01
N LEU A 123 -0.56 -2.11 -3.53
CA LEU A 123 -1.72 -1.69 -2.74
C LEU A 123 -2.04 -2.66 -1.60
N ALA A 124 -1.95 -3.97 -1.84
CA ALA A 124 -2.16 -4.98 -0.79
C ALA A 124 -1.05 -4.94 0.28
N LEU A 125 0.21 -4.76 -0.15
CA LEU A 125 1.35 -4.56 0.76
C LEU A 125 1.19 -3.27 1.59
N PHE A 126 0.77 -2.18 0.95
CA PHE A 126 0.52 -0.90 1.61
C PHE A 126 -0.59 -1.01 2.67
N MET A 127 -1.71 -1.65 2.34
CA MET A 127 -2.76 -1.92 3.33
C MET A 127 -2.24 -2.74 4.50
N HIS A 128 -1.45 -3.80 4.24
CA HIS A 128 -0.87 -4.61 5.30
C HIS A 128 0.06 -3.81 6.21
N ALA A 129 0.95 -3.00 5.62
CA ALA A 129 1.88 -2.17 6.36
C ALA A 129 1.14 -1.15 7.23
N LEU A 130 0.09 -0.51 6.69
CA LEU A 130 -0.75 0.42 7.44
C LEU A 130 -1.49 -0.25 8.61
N VAL A 131 -2.09 -1.42 8.41
CA VAL A 131 -2.74 -2.18 9.50
C VAL A 131 -1.71 -2.55 10.58
N SER A 132 -0.52 -2.99 10.17
CA SER A 132 0.55 -3.36 11.09
C SER A 132 1.06 -2.17 11.88
N ALA A 133 1.24 -1.00 11.24
CA ALA A 133 1.60 0.25 11.89
C ALA A 133 0.51 0.68 12.90
N ALA A 134 -0.75 0.64 12.48
CA ALA A 134 -1.89 1.00 13.31
C ALA A 134 -2.06 0.09 14.53
N ALA A 135 -1.77 -1.20 14.38
CA ALA A 135 -1.82 -2.17 15.47
C ALA A 135 -0.74 -1.94 16.54
N VAL A 136 0.36 -1.26 16.20
CA VAL A 136 1.44 -0.94 17.14
C VAL A 136 1.29 0.45 17.74
N ARG A 137 0.90 1.44 16.93
CA ARG A 137 1.01 2.86 17.28
C ARG A 137 -0.24 3.69 17.00
N GLY A 138 -1.24 3.10 16.36
CA GLY A 138 -2.34 3.84 15.76
C GLY A 138 -3.34 4.41 16.77
N PRO A 139 -4.25 5.28 16.30
CA PRO A 139 -5.25 5.96 17.13
C PRO A 139 -6.40 5.06 17.61
N GLY A 140 -6.24 3.73 17.52
CA GLY A 140 -7.28 2.73 17.77
C GLY A 140 -7.98 2.24 16.49
N VAL A 141 -8.62 1.07 16.57
CA VAL A 141 -9.09 0.30 15.41
C VAL A 141 -10.06 1.09 14.52
N LYS A 142 -11.10 1.70 15.09
CA LYS A 142 -12.13 2.42 14.31
C LYS A 142 -11.56 3.63 13.55
N PRO A 143 -10.92 4.62 14.21
CA PRO A 143 -10.37 5.78 13.48
C PRO A 143 -9.26 5.38 12.50
N ALA A 144 -8.40 4.42 12.87
CA ALA A 144 -7.37 3.94 11.95
C ALA A 144 -7.97 3.24 10.72
N SER A 145 -9.00 2.40 10.87
CA SER A 145 -9.61 1.70 9.72
C SER A 145 -10.19 2.66 8.68
N ALA A 146 -10.80 3.76 9.12
CA ALA A 146 -11.29 4.81 8.21
C ALA A 146 -10.14 5.49 7.45
N LEU A 147 -9.05 5.82 8.14
CA LEU A 147 -7.85 6.40 7.53
C LEU A 147 -7.17 5.44 6.55
N ILE A 148 -7.07 4.15 6.89
CA ILE A 148 -6.50 3.10 6.02
C ILE A 148 -7.33 2.98 4.74
N ALA A 149 -8.65 2.90 4.85
CA ALA A 149 -9.54 2.84 3.68
C ALA A 149 -9.41 4.10 2.81
N SER A 150 -9.22 5.27 3.41
CA SER A 150 -8.95 6.52 2.67
C SER A 150 -7.60 6.48 1.95
N ALA A 151 -6.54 6.08 2.66
CA ALA A 151 -5.19 6.00 2.10
C ALA A 151 -5.12 5.03 0.91
N VAL A 152 -5.78 3.88 1.01
CA VAL A 152 -5.85 2.90 -0.08
C VAL A 152 -6.62 3.44 -1.29
N ARG A 153 -7.71 4.19 -1.07
CA ARG A 153 -8.45 4.87 -2.17
C ARG A 153 -7.60 5.93 -2.86
N ASN A 154 -6.86 6.72 -2.10
CA ASN A 154 -5.96 7.73 -2.66
C ASN A 154 -4.82 7.09 -3.44
N GLY A 155 -4.19 6.04 -2.90
CA GLY A 155 -3.17 5.26 -3.61
C GLY A 155 -3.69 4.61 -4.90
N SER A 156 -4.91 4.06 -4.87
CA SER A 156 -5.59 3.54 -6.06
C SER A 156 -5.83 4.64 -7.11
N SER A 157 -6.24 5.83 -6.65
CA SER A 157 -6.48 6.97 -7.53
C SER A 157 -5.20 7.45 -8.22
N LEU A 158 -4.06 7.46 -7.52
CA LEU A 158 -2.75 7.76 -8.12
C LEU A 158 -2.42 6.78 -9.27
N LEU A 159 -2.74 5.49 -9.10
CA LEU A 159 -2.58 4.46 -10.12
C LEU A 159 -3.61 4.55 -11.26
N GLY A 160 -4.48 5.57 -11.28
CA GLY A 160 -5.55 5.72 -12.26
C GLY A 160 -6.76 4.81 -12.04
N ILE A 161 -6.79 4.08 -10.92
CA ILE A 161 -7.89 3.17 -10.57
C ILE A 161 -8.99 3.97 -9.87
N ARG A 162 -10.04 4.34 -10.62
CA ARG A 162 -11.16 5.17 -10.13
C ARG A 162 -12.42 4.36 -9.79
N ASP A 163 -12.33 3.03 -9.77
CA ASP A 163 -13.45 2.17 -9.41
C ASP A 163 -13.82 2.39 -7.94
N ALA A 164 -15.12 2.57 -7.67
CA ALA A 164 -15.66 2.64 -6.31
C ALA A 164 -15.33 1.37 -5.49
N ARG A 165 -15.09 0.24 -6.16
CA ARG A 165 -14.71 -1.05 -5.57
C ARG A 165 -13.21 -1.21 -5.30
N ALA A 166 -12.35 -0.28 -5.71
CA ALA A 166 -10.90 -0.44 -5.59
C ALA A 166 -10.45 -0.78 -4.16
N ALA A 167 -10.98 -0.09 -3.15
CA ALA A 167 -10.66 -0.39 -1.75
C ALA A 167 -11.18 -1.76 -1.28
N ALA A 168 -12.32 -2.21 -1.80
CA ALA A 168 -12.89 -3.53 -1.50
C ALA A 168 -12.03 -4.64 -2.12
N ASP A 169 -11.55 -4.44 -3.35
CA ASP A 169 -10.69 -5.39 -4.04
C ASP A 169 -9.32 -5.50 -3.37
N VAL A 170 -8.71 -4.37 -3.00
CA VAL A 170 -7.46 -4.37 -2.21
C VAL A 170 -7.66 -5.06 -0.87
N PHE A 171 -8.78 -4.81 -0.18
CA PHE A 171 -9.12 -5.49 1.06
C PHE A 171 -9.26 -7.00 0.87
N ARG A 172 -9.94 -7.45 -0.19
CA ARG A 172 -10.05 -8.87 -0.53
C ARG A 172 -8.68 -9.50 -0.79
N MET A 173 -7.82 -8.83 -1.54
CA MET A 173 -6.45 -9.29 -1.82
C MET A 173 -5.63 -9.37 -0.53
N TRP A 174 -5.71 -8.33 0.32
CA TRP A 174 -5.04 -8.30 1.61
C TRP A 174 -5.48 -9.45 2.52
N ARG A 175 -6.79 -9.72 2.60
CA ARG A 175 -7.34 -10.84 3.37
C ARG A 175 -6.77 -12.18 2.93
N VAL A 176 -6.76 -12.44 1.63
CA VAL A 176 -6.29 -13.72 1.09
C VAL A 176 -4.77 -13.87 1.24
N LYS A 177 -4.03 -12.78 1.00
CA LYS A 177 -2.56 -12.82 0.99
C LYS A 177 -1.94 -12.89 2.40
N PHE A 178 -2.43 -12.10 3.36
CA PHE A 178 -1.72 -11.91 4.62
C PHE A 178 -2.38 -12.61 5.81
N LEU A 179 -3.72 -12.66 5.86
CA LEU A 179 -4.39 -13.14 7.07
C LEU A 179 -4.17 -14.63 7.39
N PRO A 180 -4.17 -15.56 6.42
CA PRO A 180 -3.87 -16.97 6.71
C PRO A 180 -2.50 -17.14 7.38
N ASP A 181 -1.51 -16.35 6.95
CA ASP A 181 -0.14 -16.43 7.46
C ASP A 181 0.00 -15.84 8.87
N ILE A 182 -0.78 -14.81 9.19
CA ILE A 182 -0.78 -14.17 10.51
C ILE A 182 -1.62 -14.93 11.52
N LEU A 183 -2.78 -15.46 11.09
CA LEU A 183 -3.80 -16.02 11.97
C LEU A 183 -3.66 -17.53 12.18
N ARG A 184 -2.80 -18.23 11.42
CA ARG A 184 -2.49 -19.64 11.67
C ARG A 184 -2.06 -19.85 13.13
N PRO A 185 -2.45 -20.93 13.81
CA PRO A 185 -2.20 -21.10 15.24
C PRO A 185 -0.73 -20.97 15.67
N ASP A 186 0.18 -21.45 14.82
CA ASP A 186 1.63 -21.51 15.02
C ASP A 186 2.39 -20.27 14.53
N ALA A 187 1.71 -19.25 13.97
CA ALA A 187 2.37 -18.03 13.50
C ALA A 187 3.15 -17.37 14.64
N PRO A 188 4.45 -17.04 14.45
CA PRO A 188 5.31 -16.46 15.48
C PRO A 188 5.04 -14.96 15.63
N VAL A 189 3.82 -14.61 16.02
CA VAL A 189 3.38 -13.23 16.26
C VAL A 189 3.22 -12.97 17.75
N ARG A 190 3.37 -11.69 18.12
CA ARG A 190 3.24 -11.20 19.49
C ARG A 190 1.87 -11.55 20.08
N ALA A 191 1.81 -11.79 21.39
CA ALA A 191 0.55 -12.01 22.09
C ALA A 191 -0.45 -10.88 21.81
N GLY A 192 -1.72 -11.23 21.60
CA GLY A 192 -2.80 -10.28 21.28
C GLY A 192 -2.80 -9.74 19.83
N PHE A 193 -1.71 -9.86 19.07
CA PHE A 193 -1.65 -9.32 17.71
C PHE A 193 -2.69 -9.95 16.77
N LYS A 194 -2.93 -11.26 16.88
CA LYS A 194 -3.95 -11.95 16.08
C LYS A 194 -5.35 -11.39 16.33
N ASP A 195 -5.67 -11.04 17.57
CA ASP A 195 -6.97 -10.48 17.93
C ASP A 195 -7.12 -9.05 17.41
N THR A 196 -6.08 -8.23 17.56
CA THR A 196 -6.03 -6.89 16.96
C THR A 196 -6.22 -6.94 15.43
N VAL A 197 -5.54 -7.85 14.73
CA VAL A 197 -5.69 -8.01 13.28
C VAL A 197 -7.11 -8.44 12.89
N ARG A 198 -7.77 -9.30 13.68
CA ARG A 198 -9.18 -9.66 13.46
C ARG A 198 -10.13 -8.47 13.67
N GLU A 199 -9.84 -7.60 14.63
CA GLU A 199 -10.63 -6.37 14.82
C GLU A 199 -10.50 -5.42 13.62
N TYR A 200 -9.28 -5.23 13.10
CA TYR A 200 -9.05 -4.46 11.89
C TYR A 200 -9.73 -5.09 10.66
N GLU A 201 -9.68 -6.41 10.50
CA GLU A 201 -10.35 -7.10 9.40
C GLU A 201 -11.86 -6.81 9.39
N ARG A 202 -12.53 -6.94 10.54
CA ARG A 202 -13.96 -6.66 10.64
C ARG A 202 -14.29 -5.19 10.42
N ALA A 203 -13.49 -4.29 11.02
CA ALA A 203 -13.70 -2.85 10.90
C ALA A 203 -13.51 -2.35 9.46
N LEU A 204 -12.47 -2.83 8.77
CA LEU A 204 -12.24 -2.53 7.36
C LEU A 204 -13.35 -3.13 6.49
N GLY A 205 -13.73 -4.38 6.73
CA GLY A 205 -14.81 -5.05 5.98
C GLY A 205 -16.12 -4.25 6.02
N GLY A 206 -16.53 -3.77 7.20
CA GLY A 206 -17.72 -2.93 7.34
C GLY A 206 -17.64 -1.57 6.62
N LEU A 207 -16.43 -1.08 6.31
CA LEU A 207 -16.23 0.20 5.61
C LEU A 207 -16.16 0.06 4.09
N VAL A 208 -15.50 -0.99 3.60
CA VAL A 208 -15.22 -1.16 2.16
C VAL A 208 -16.15 -2.15 1.47
N ASP A 209 -16.82 -3.01 2.22
CA ASP A 209 -17.78 -4.00 1.72
C ASP A 209 -19.02 -4.10 2.63
N PRO A 210 -19.85 -3.06 2.68
CA PRO A 210 -21.01 -3.02 3.58
C PRO A 210 -22.08 -4.08 3.23
N GLY A 211 -22.03 -4.67 2.03
CA GLY A 211 -23.01 -5.61 1.50
C GLY A 211 -22.97 -7.02 2.12
N HIS A 212 -22.05 -7.31 3.03
CA HIS A 212 -22.01 -8.60 3.76
C HIS A 212 -22.50 -8.50 5.22
N GLY A 213 -22.90 -7.32 5.69
CA GLY A 213 -23.28 -7.09 7.09
C GLY A 213 -24.78 -7.10 7.40
N ASP A 214 -25.65 -6.92 6.40
CA ASP A 214 -27.06 -6.57 6.63
C ASP A 214 -28.09 -7.65 6.23
N GLU A 215 -27.67 -8.77 5.63
CA GLU A 215 -28.61 -9.86 5.29
C GLU A 215 -28.92 -10.80 6.47
N SER A 216 -28.25 -10.65 7.62
CA SER A 216 -28.51 -11.47 8.82
C SER A 216 -29.55 -10.89 9.78
N ALA A 217 -30.12 -9.71 9.49
CA ALA A 217 -31.14 -9.06 10.34
C ALA A 217 -32.59 -9.28 9.85
N THR A 218 -32.80 -10.09 8.80
CA THR A 218 -34.14 -10.36 8.25
C THR A 218 -34.36 -11.84 7.96
N ARG A 219 -34.23 -12.71 8.98
CA ARG A 219 -34.92 -14.00 9.05
C ARG A 219 -35.25 -14.37 10.48
#